data_AF-A0A970LZV5-F1
#
_entry.id   AF-A0A970LZV5-F1
#
_cell.length_a   1.000
_cell.length_b   1.000
_cell.length_c   1.000
_cell.angle_alpha   90.00
_cell.angle_beta   90.00
_cell.angle_gamma   90.00
#
_symmetry.space_group_name_H-M   'P 1'
#
loop_
_entity.id
_entity.type
_entity.pdbx_description
1 polymer ?
#
loop_
_entity_poly.entity_id
_entity_poly.type
_entity_poly.pdbx_seq_one_letter_code
_entity_poly.pdbx_strand_id
1 'polypeptide(L)' 'MPLKFVIRFASILFSLLLLVVIATQFLFSSKVTTDIWIISFPIILAIPILTSIVFAKNDEFSIHSMD' A
#
# COMPACT_ATOMS: atom_id res chain seq x y z
N MET A 1 -14.41 -7.49 5.53
CA MET A 1 -13.14 -7.67 4.79
C MET A 1 -12.29 -8.69 5.54
N PRO A 2 -11.62 -9.61 4.85
CA PRO A 2 -10.77 -10.58 5.51
C PRO A 2 -9.67 -9.88 6.32
N LEU A 3 -9.60 -10.15 7.63
CA LEU A 3 -8.64 -9.52 8.53
C LEU A 3 -7.18 -9.73 8.08
N LYS A 4 -6.92 -10.87 7.42
CA LYS A 4 -5.63 -11.22 6.81
C LYS A 4 -5.24 -10.28 5.66
N PHE A 5 -6.20 -9.86 4.84
CA PHE A 5 -6.00 -8.88 3.77
C PHE A 5 -5.63 -7.50 4.34
N VAL A 6 -6.37 -7.05 5.36
CA VAL A 6 -6.15 -5.73 5.97
C VAL A 6 -4.76 -5.65 6.61
N ILE A 7 -4.32 -6.70 7.32
CA ILE A 7 -3.00 -6.73 7.97
C ILE A 7 -1.87 -6.71 6.91
N ARG A 8 -2.00 -7.48 5.83
CA ARG A 8 -1.02 -7.46 4.72
C ARG A 8 -0.94 -6.10 4.05
N PHE A 9 -2.10 -5.52 3.74
CA PHE A 9 -2.20 -4.19 3.16
C PHE A 9 -1.53 -3.14 4.04
N ALA A 10 -1.89 -3.10 5.33
CA ALA A 10 -1.36 -2.13 6.29
C ALA A 10 0.15 -2.29 6.48
N SER A 11 0.67 -3.53 6.55
CA SER A 11 2.10 -3.77 6.69
C SER A 11 2.89 -3.29 5.46
N ILE A 12 2.40 -3.59 4.25
CA ILE A 12 3.06 -3.17 3.00
C ILE A 12 3.02 -1.65 2.86
N LEU A 13 1.85 -1.04 3.12
CA LEU A 13 1.68 0.40 3.09
C LEU A 13 2.59 1.10 4.11
N PHE A 14 2.67 0.58 5.34
CA PHE A 14 3.52 1.16 6.38
C PHE A 14 5.00 1.11 6.02
N SER A 15 5.50 -0.03 5.53
CA SER A 15 6.88 -0.15 5.06
C SER A 15 7.19 0.79 3.89
N LEU A 16 6.26 0.92 2.94
CA LEU A 16 6.41 1.80 1.79
C LEU A 16 6.44 3.28 2.22
N LEU A 17 5.55 3.67 3.13
CA LEU A 17 5.51 5.03 3.68
C LEU A 17 6.80 5.38 4.41
N LEU A 18 7.34 4.47 5.22
CA LEU A 18 8.63 4.68 5.89
C LEU A 18 9.76 4.94 4.90
N LEU A 19 9.85 4.11 3.84
CA LEU A 19 10.87 4.26 2.82
C LEU A 19 10.75 5.60 2.07
N VAL A 20 9.53 6.02 1.75
CA VAL A 20 9.26 7.31 1.10
C VAL A 20 9.61 8.48 2.00
N VAL A 21 9.23 8.44 3.29
CA VAL A 21 9.58 9.50 4.26
C VAL A 21 11.09 9.64 4.37
N ILE A 22 11.81 8.53 4.54
CA ILE A 22 13.27 8.53 4.63
C ILE A 22 13.86 9.12 3.33
N ALA A 23 13.47 8.60 2.16
CA ALA A 23 13.97 9.09 0.88
C ALA A 23 13.69 10.59 0.69
N THR A 24 12.48 11.05 1.04
CA THR A 24 12.11 12.46 0.85
C THR A 24 12.81 13.40 1.81
N GLN A 25 13.10 12.95 3.04
CA GLN A 25 13.87 13.72 4.02
C GLN A 25 15.33 13.91 3.61
N PHE A 26 15.96 12.92 2.96
CA PHE A 26 17.35 12.99 2.52
C PHE A 26 17.55 13.63 1.15
N LEU A 27 16.56 13.52 0.24
CA LEU A 27 16.72 13.93 -1.16
C LEU A 27 16.13 15.31 -1.48
N PHE A 28 15.18 15.83 -0.69
CA PHE A 28 14.44 17.04 -1.02
C PHE A 28 14.45 18.10 0.10
N SER A 29 14.44 19.37 -0.30
CA SER A 29 14.25 20.50 0.62
C SER A 29 12.78 20.59 1.04
N SER A 30 12.52 21.04 2.26
CA SER A 30 11.17 21.12 2.87
C SER A 30 10.15 21.87 2.03
N LYS A 31 10.58 22.81 1.18
CA LYS A 31 9.71 23.54 0.25
C LYS A 31 9.10 22.67 -0.85
N VAL A 32 9.80 21.62 -1.28
CA VAL A 32 9.40 20.77 -2.41
C VAL A 32 8.84 19.43 -1.91
N THR A 33 9.19 19.03 -0.69
CA THR A 33 8.72 17.78 -0.06
C THR A 33 7.19 17.68 -0.04
N THR A 34 6.48 18.78 0.26
CA THR A 34 5.01 18.80 0.33
C THR A 34 4.37 18.58 -1.04
N ASP A 35 4.86 19.26 -2.07
CA ASP A 35 4.33 19.14 -3.44
C ASP A 35 4.56 17.72 -3.99
N ILE A 36 5.74 17.15 -3.74
CA ILE A 36 6.07 15.77 -4.10
C ILE A 36 5.15 14.80 -3.37
N TRP A 37 4.89 15.01 -2.07
CA TRP A 37 3.99 14.17 -1.30
C TRP A 37 2.58 14.16 -1.88
N ILE A 38 2.03 15.31 -2.24
CA ILE A 38 0.67 15.42 -2.80
C ILE A 38 0.55 14.63 -4.11
N ILE A 39 1.56 14.74 -5.00
CA ILE A 39 1.55 14.06 -6.30
C ILE A 39 1.80 12.55 -6.15
N SER A 40 2.65 12.16 -5.21
CA SER A 40 3.03 10.75 -4.99
C SER A 40 2.02 9.97 -4.15
N PHE A 41 1.22 10.62 -3.31
CA PHE A 41 0.25 9.97 -2.43
C PHE A 41 -0.72 9.01 -3.14
N PRO A 42 -1.32 9.35 -4.30
CA PRO A 42 -2.19 8.43 -5.04
C PRO A 42 -1.43 7.18 -5.54
N ILE A 43 -0.18 7.35 -5.93
CA ILE A 43 0.68 6.27 -6.44
C ILE A 43 1.11 5.35 -5.30
N ILE A 44 1.48 5.93 -4.16
CA ILE A 44 1.86 5.21 -2.93
C ILE A 44 0.70 4.36 -2.42
N LEU A 45 -0.55 4.81 -2.58
CA LEU A 45 -1.73 4.03 -2.23
C LEU A 45 -2.05 2.95 -3.28
N ALA A 46 -1.84 3.23 -4.57
CA ALA A 46 -2.11 2.26 -5.63
C ALA A 46 -1.27 0.98 -5.50
N ILE A 47 0.01 1.09 -5.12
CA ILE A 47 0.93 -0.06 -4.98
C ILE A 47 0.42 -1.12 -3.98
N PRO A 48 0.14 -0.80 -2.69
CA PRO A 48 -0.36 -1.77 -1.73
C PRO A 48 -1.78 -2.23 -2.07
N ILE A 49 -2.62 -1.42 -2.72
CA ILE A 49 -3.95 -1.86 -3.19
C ILE A 49 -3.79 -2.96 -4.24
N LEU A 50 -3.01 -2.71 -5.29
CA LEU A 50 -2.75 -3.68 -6.36
C LEU A 50 -2.03 -4.93 -5.82
N THR A 51 -1.03 -4.74 -4.96
CA THR A 51 -0.30 -5.85 -4.34
C THR A 51 -1.24 -6.71 -3.51
N SER A 52 -2.11 -6.10 -2.70
CA SER A 52 -3.08 -6.85 -1.89
C SER A 52 -4.13 -7.56 -2.75
N ILE A 53 -4.55 -7.00 -3.90
CA ILE A 53 -5.45 -7.66 -4.84
C ILE A 53 -4.76 -8.86 -5.51
N VAL A 54 -3.52 -8.70 -5.97
CA VAL A 54 -2.74 -9.78 -6.62
C VAL A 54 -2.40 -10.89 -5.63
N PHE A 55 -2.08 -10.55 -4.39
CA PHE A 55 -1.81 -11.52 -3.31
C PHE A 55 -3.05 -12.02 -2.58
N ALA A 56 -4.24 -11.52 -2.91
CA ALA A 56 -5.49 -12.09 -2.44
C ALA A 56 -5.61 -13.49 -3.09
N LYS A 57 -5.24 -14.52 -2.33
CA LYS A 57 -5.33 -15.90 -2.78
C LYS A 57 -6.83 -16.24 -2.90
N ASN A 58 -7.19 -17.02 -3.92
CA ASN A 58 -8.55 -17.46 -4.22
C ASN A 58 -9.32 -18.10 -3.04
N ASP A 59 -8.65 -18.43 -1.93
CA ASP A 59 -9.26 -18.92 -0.69
C ASP A 59 -10.27 -17.94 -0.07
N GLU A 60 -10.14 -16.63 -0.31
CA GLU A 60 -11.11 -15.60 0.16
C GLU A 60 -12.28 -15.37 -0.82
N PHE A 61 -12.17 -15.89 -2.05
CA PHE A 61 -13.19 -15.90 -3.10
C PHE A 61 -13.80 -17.30 -3.29
N SER A 62 -13.64 -18.18 -2.29
CA SER A 62 -14.37 -19.45 -2.23
C SER A 62 -15.84 -19.16 -1.97
N ILE A 63 -16.57 -18.86 -3.06
CA ILE A 63 -17.98 -19.23 -3.12
C ILE A 63 -18.00 -20.71 -2.74
N HIS A 64 -18.66 -21.00 -1.65
CA HIS A 64 -18.92 -22.34 -1.16
C HIS A 64 -19.61 -23.11 -2.31
N SER A 65 -18.82 -23.81 -3.11
CA SER A 65 -19.33 -24.89 -3.95
C SER A 65 -19.72 -25.99 -2.98
N MET A 66 -20.99 -25.98 -2.58
CA MET A 66 -21.65 -27.13 -2.00
C MET A 66 -21.63 -28.24 -3.05
N ASP A 67 -20.96 -29.33 -2.72
CA ASP A 67 -21.29 -30.69 -3.14
C ASP A 67 -21.12 -31.60 -1.92
#